data_AF-A0A842Q6E0-F1
#
_entry.id   AF-A0A842Q6E0-F1
#
_cell.length_a   1.000
_cell.length_b   1.000
_cell.length_c   1.000
_cell.angle_alpha   90.00
_cell.angle_beta   90.00
_cell.angle_gamma   90.00
#
_symmetry.space_group_name_H-M   'P 1'
#
loop_
_entity.id
_entity.type
_entity.pdbx_description
1 polymer ?
#
loop_
_entity_poly.entity_id
_entity_poly.type
_entity_poly.pdbx_seq_one_letter_code
_entity_poly.pdbx_strand_id
1 'polypeptide(L)'
;MIRQGTHEKNLQDLIPLINEFNSFSVSLVSDDRDPIDLKENGHLDYLVRAAISFGLPPIRAIQMASINTARYFGLKNIGAIAPGFRADFILLDDLESFRISEVFLEGKRVDEAYFSRIKKNGADYILNNSNKRNNSHPSSFLQNTIHIKSIKNSNMFVIPTDSSTPTDSSTTTSSFLQVIGVIPGQIITQKRFIPAKIDKKNRAVADTQRDLAKLAVIERHHRTGNIGLGFVQGLGLERGAIASSVAHDSHNVVVAGMNDNDMLTAVQYISSIGGGLTVADNGRVIAALPLPIAGLISDQPIESVISNLTTLNEACLKLGNNIIKDPFMLLSFLSLSVIPSLKLTDKGLVDVDNFCFTSLWAD
;
A
#
# COMPACT_ATOMS: atom_id res chain seq x y z
N MET A 1 -1.44 21.06 -3.35
CA MET A 1 -0.87 20.27 -2.23
C MET A 1 0.39 19.58 -2.74
N ILE A 2 1.44 19.49 -1.93
CA ILE A 2 2.67 18.73 -2.23
C ILE A 2 2.75 17.58 -1.25
N ARG A 3 2.93 16.37 -1.76
CA ARG A 3 2.92 15.14 -0.98
C ARG A 3 4.29 14.51 -0.80
N GLN A 4 4.47 13.79 0.30
CA GLN A 4 5.55 12.81 0.46
C GLN A 4 5.09 11.66 1.36
N GLY A 5 4.74 10.56 0.70
CA GLY A 5 4.40 9.30 1.35
C GLY A 5 5.63 8.39 1.49
N THR A 6 5.39 7.16 1.91
CA THR A 6 6.45 6.15 2.04
C THR A 6 7.07 5.79 0.68
N HIS A 7 6.22 5.60 -0.34
CA HIS A 7 6.67 5.16 -1.67
C HIS A 7 6.92 6.33 -2.65
N GLU A 8 6.07 7.36 -2.63
CA GLU A 8 6.19 8.54 -3.50
C GLU A 8 6.93 9.68 -2.78
N LYS A 9 8.19 9.90 -3.19
CA LYS A 9 9.11 10.85 -2.56
C LYS A 9 9.48 12.02 -3.47
N ASN A 10 8.48 12.82 -3.85
CA ASN A 10 8.69 13.94 -4.78
C ASN A 10 8.95 15.29 -4.09
N LEU A 11 8.99 15.37 -2.75
CA LEU A 11 9.12 16.66 -2.06
C LEU A 11 10.40 17.38 -2.46
N GLN A 12 11.53 16.68 -2.51
CA GLN A 12 12.82 17.27 -2.87
C GLN A 12 12.80 17.93 -4.24
N ASP A 13 12.16 17.29 -5.22
CA ASP A 13 12.08 17.81 -6.60
C ASP A 13 11.11 18.98 -6.73
N LEU A 14 10.09 19.05 -5.85
CA LEU A 14 9.03 20.05 -5.91
C LEU A 14 9.31 21.30 -5.05
N ILE A 15 10.12 21.18 -3.99
CA ILE A 15 10.44 22.31 -3.10
C ILE A 15 11.07 23.51 -3.83
N PRO A 16 12.00 23.33 -4.79
CA PRO A 16 12.58 24.46 -5.53
C PRO A 16 11.56 25.31 -6.32
N LEU A 17 10.35 24.80 -6.57
CA LEU A 17 9.29 25.53 -7.26
C LEU A 17 8.58 26.53 -6.33
N ILE A 18 8.80 26.46 -5.03
CA ILE A 18 8.10 27.26 -4.03
C ILE A 18 8.82 28.57 -3.75
N ASN A 19 8.10 29.68 -3.87
CA ASN A 19 8.60 31.03 -3.66
C ASN A 19 7.57 31.92 -2.94
N GLU A 20 7.92 33.18 -2.69
CA GLU A 20 7.07 34.15 -2.01
C GLU A 20 5.77 34.46 -2.75
N PHE A 21 5.73 34.30 -4.08
CA PHE A 21 4.57 34.60 -4.91
C PHE A 21 3.57 33.45 -5.02
N ASN A 22 3.92 32.23 -4.63
CA ASN A 22 3.02 31.07 -4.74
C ASN A 22 2.79 30.32 -3.41
N SER A 23 3.67 30.47 -2.42
CA SER A 23 3.65 29.66 -1.20
C SER A 23 2.34 29.70 -0.42
N PHE A 24 1.60 30.81 -0.45
CA PHE A 24 0.31 30.95 0.22
C PHE A 24 -0.80 30.02 -0.33
N SER A 25 -0.62 29.44 -1.52
CA SER A 25 -1.55 28.51 -2.17
C SER A 25 -1.08 27.06 -2.10
N VAL A 26 -0.01 26.77 -1.35
CA VAL A 26 0.59 25.44 -1.27
C VAL A 26 0.42 24.87 0.14
N SER A 27 0.06 23.60 0.22
CA SER A 27 0.00 22.85 1.48
C SER A 27 0.80 21.57 1.40
N LEU A 28 1.40 21.17 2.53
CA LEU A 28 2.08 19.88 2.69
C LEU A 28 1.05 18.81 3.10
N VAL A 29 1.17 17.61 2.55
CA VAL A 29 0.34 16.44 2.90
C VAL A 29 1.18 15.16 2.91
N SER A 30 0.92 14.24 3.84
CA SER A 30 1.69 13.01 3.95
C SER A 30 1.36 11.96 2.88
N ASP A 31 0.13 11.96 2.36
CA ASP A 31 -0.42 10.80 1.64
C ASP A 31 -0.27 9.52 2.49
N ASP A 32 -0.07 8.35 1.87
CA ASP A 32 0.14 7.08 2.54
C ASP A 32 1.50 7.02 3.27
N ARG A 33 1.47 6.79 4.59
CA ARG A 33 2.65 6.48 5.40
C ARG A 33 2.47 5.16 6.13
N ASP A 34 3.43 4.26 5.95
CA ASP A 34 3.41 2.99 6.66
C ASP A 34 3.82 3.16 8.15
N PRO A 35 3.52 2.17 9.00
CA PRO A 35 3.87 2.20 10.42
C PRO A 35 5.36 2.39 10.73
N ILE A 36 6.26 1.85 9.91
CA ILE A 36 7.71 1.95 10.11
C ILE A 36 8.14 3.40 9.84
N ASP A 37 7.73 3.95 8.69
CA ASP A 37 8.04 5.32 8.27
C ASP A 37 7.44 6.37 9.23
N LEU A 38 6.25 6.10 9.79
CA LEU A 38 5.67 6.91 10.86
C LEU A 38 6.53 6.94 12.12
N LYS A 39 7.04 5.78 12.56
CA LYS A 39 7.89 5.69 13.77
C LYS A 39 9.26 6.32 13.56
N GLU A 40 9.88 6.06 12.42
CA GLU A 40 11.26 6.49 12.16
C GLU A 40 11.35 7.98 11.85
N ASN A 41 10.42 8.49 11.04
CA ASN A 41 10.54 9.84 10.49
C ASN A 41 9.52 10.82 11.08
N GLY A 42 8.34 10.33 11.48
CA GLY A 42 7.20 11.16 11.89
C GLY A 42 6.10 11.22 10.83
N HIS A 43 5.20 12.19 10.98
CA HIS A 43 4.05 12.41 10.09
C HIS A 43 4.20 13.72 9.33
N LEU A 44 3.35 14.72 9.57
CA LEU A 44 3.44 16.02 8.90
C LEU A 44 4.65 16.84 9.37
N ASP A 45 5.10 16.62 10.61
CA ASP A 45 6.30 17.24 11.17
C ASP A 45 7.57 16.82 10.41
N TYR A 46 7.62 15.57 9.92
CA TYR A 46 8.68 15.11 9.02
C TYR A 46 8.71 15.94 7.73
N LEU A 47 7.55 16.18 7.10
CA LEU A 47 7.50 16.93 5.85
C LEU A 47 7.96 18.38 6.04
N VAL A 48 7.67 18.99 7.19
CA VAL A 48 8.18 20.33 7.51
C VAL A 48 9.70 20.30 7.65
N ARG A 49 10.25 19.36 8.44
CA ARG A 49 11.72 19.18 8.56
C ARG A 49 12.39 18.92 7.21
N ALA A 50 11.81 18.04 6.40
CA ALA A 50 12.34 17.69 5.09
C ALA A 50 12.33 18.91 4.15
N ALA A 51 11.21 19.65 4.09
CA ALA A 51 11.12 20.87 3.29
C ALA A 51 12.18 21.91 3.67
N ILE A 52 12.42 22.09 4.98
CA ILE A 52 13.47 22.98 5.50
C ILE A 52 14.86 22.47 5.08
N SER A 53 15.13 21.17 5.23
CA SER A 53 16.40 20.58 4.82
C SER A 53 16.69 20.69 3.31
N PHE A 54 15.63 20.79 2.49
CA PHE A 54 15.73 21.03 1.05
C PHE A 54 15.83 22.52 0.68
N GLY A 55 15.97 23.40 1.67
CA GLY A 55 16.26 24.83 1.48
C GLY A 55 15.03 25.75 1.55
N LEU A 56 13.85 25.23 1.91
CA LEU A 56 12.68 26.09 2.11
C LEU A 56 12.82 26.87 3.43
N PRO A 57 12.61 28.20 3.46
CA PRO A 57 12.64 28.95 4.71
C PRO A 57 11.64 28.39 5.74
N PRO A 58 12.03 28.22 7.03
CA PRO A 58 11.20 27.58 8.03
C PRO A 58 9.78 28.14 8.17
N ILE A 59 9.64 29.47 8.19
CA ILE A 59 8.33 30.13 8.29
C ILE A 59 7.41 29.75 7.14
N ARG A 60 7.96 29.56 5.93
CA ARG A 60 7.19 29.16 4.75
C ARG A 60 6.80 27.68 4.82
N ALA A 61 7.69 26.82 5.30
CA ALA A 61 7.36 25.41 5.54
C ALA A 61 6.23 25.28 6.57
N ILE A 62 6.30 26.04 7.67
CA ILE A 62 5.25 26.10 8.70
C ILE A 62 3.94 26.63 8.12
N GLN A 63 3.98 27.71 7.34
CA GLN A 63 2.81 28.28 6.67
C GLN A 63 2.08 27.23 5.81
N MET A 64 2.84 26.44 5.03
CA MET A 64 2.32 25.38 4.17
C MET A 64 1.72 24.20 4.97
N ALA A 65 2.12 23.99 6.21
CA ALA A 65 1.57 22.95 7.09
C ALA A 65 0.47 23.46 8.04
N SER A 66 0.09 24.75 7.97
CA SER A 66 -0.82 25.38 8.94
C SER A 66 -1.88 26.27 8.27
N ILE A 67 -1.64 27.57 8.20
CA ILE A 67 -2.64 28.57 7.79
C ILE A 67 -3.12 28.37 6.35
N ASN A 68 -2.28 27.87 5.45
CA ASN A 68 -2.69 27.60 4.07
C ASN A 68 -3.75 26.51 4.02
N THR A 69 -3.55 25.43 4.79
CA THR A 69 -4.50 24.33 4.90
C THR A 69 -5.80 24.79 5.55
N ALA A 70 -5.72 25.57 6.63
CA ALA A 70 -6.89 26.13 7.28
C ALA A 70 -7.72 27.01 6.32
N ARG A 71 -7.05 27.88 5.54
CA ARG A 71 -7.69 28.72 4.52
C ARG A 71 -8.34 27.88 3.42
N TYR A 72 -7.64 26.88 2.89
CA TYR A 72 -8.14 26.02 1.82
C TYR A 72 -9.45 25.32 2.20
N PHE A 73 -9.53 24.78 3.42
CA PHE A 73 -10.73 24.11 3.94
C PHE A 73 -11.76 25.06 4.56
N GLY A 74 -11.53 26.38 4.56
CA GLY A 74 -12.43 27.35 5.18
C GLY A 74 -12.53 27.23 6.71
N LEU A 75 -11.53 26.62 7.35
CA LEU A 75 -11.49 26.43 8.80
C LEU A 75 -11.11 27.75 9.48
N LYS A 76 -12.11 28.37 10.10
CA LYS A 76 -11.94 29.66 10.78
C LYS A 76 -11.21 29.47 12.11
N ASN A 77 -10.40 30.46 12.48
CA ASN A 77 -9.79 30.58 13.80
C ASN A 77 -8.83 29.43 14.17
N ILE A 78 -8.21 28.76 13.20
CA ILE A 78 -7.14 27.76 13.42
C ILE A 78 -5.99 27.96 12.41
N GLY A 79 -4.85 27.32 12.66
CA GLY A 79 -3.70 27.34 11.75
C GLY A 79 -2.82 28.58 11.83
N ALA A 80 -3.08 29.51 12.76
CA ALA A 80 -2.22 30.66 13.03
C ALA A 80 -2.26 31.05 14.51
N ILE A 81 -1.21 31.75 14.97
CA ILE A 81 -1.11 32.33 16.31
C ILE A 81 -1.54 33.79 16.24
N ALA A 82 -2.78 34.08 16.63
CA ALA A 82 -3.33 35.43 16.66
C ALA A 82 -4.52 35.52 17.64
N PRO A 83 -4.85 36.72 18.17
CA PRO A 83 -6.06 36.91 18.96
C PRO A 83 -7.32 36.39 18.24
N GLY A 84 -8.15 35.64 18.97
CA GLY A 84 -9.36 35.01 18.43
C GLY A 84 -9.15 33.65 17.75
N PHE A 85 -7.90 33.20 17.57
CA PHE A 85 -7.58 31.85 17.10
C PHE A 85 -7.54 30.87 18.27
N ARG A 86 -7.85 29.60 17.98
CA ARG A 86 -7.71 28.49 18.91
C ARG A 86 -6.25 28.33 19.28
N ALA A 87 -6.00 28.08 20.57
CA ALA A 87 -4.66 27.88 21.10
C ALA A 87 -4.13 26.45 20.81
N ASP A 88 -4.06 26.10 19.52
CA ASP A 88 -3.41 24.90 19.02
C ASP A 88 -2.02 25.31 18.51
N PHE A 89 -0.98 24.96 19.24
CA PHE A 89 0.38 25.39 18.93
C PHE A 89 1.42 24.40 19.44
N ILE A 90 2.61 24.53 18.88
CA ILE A 90 3.79 23.75 19.28
C ILE A 90 4.88 24.71 19.75
N LEU A 91 5.67 24.29 20.72
CA LEU A 91 6.93 24.92 21.06
C LEU A 91 8.04 24.17 20.32
N LEU A 92 8.95 24.93 19.72
CA LEU A 92 10.09 24.40 18.98
C LEU A 92 11.36 24.79 19.71
N ASP A 93 12.37 23.91 19.68
CA ASP A 93 13.70 24.26 20.19
C ASP A 93 14.35 25.36 19.32
N ASP A 94 14.20 25.24 18.01
CA ASP A 94 14.60 26.20 16.98
C ASP A 94 13.82 25.96 15.68
N LEU A 95 13.82 26.93 14.76
CA LEU A 95 13.05 26.86 13.53
C LEU A 95 13.70 25.96 12.47
N GLU A 96 15.02 25.83 12.50
CA GLU A 96 15.85 25.18 11.50
C GLU A 96 15.82 23.66 11.64
N SER A 97 15.98 23.15 12.87
CA SER A 97 15.82 21.73 13.21
C SER A 97 14.36 21.31 13.26
N PHE A 98 13.47 22.27 13.56
CA PHE A 98 12.04 22.05 13.76
C PHE A 98 11.75 20.91 14.77
N ARG A 99 12.58 20.81 15.82
CA ARG A 99 12.35 19.86 16.91
C ARG A 99 11.25 20.36 17.83
N ILE A 100 10.19 19.56 17.96
CA ILE A 100 9.03 19.88 18.80
C ILE A 100 9.35 19.54 20.25
N SER A 101 9.31 20.54 21.14
CA SER A 101 9.54 20.38 22.57
C SER A 101 8.24 20.21 23.36
N GLU A 102 7.19 20.93 22.99
CA GLU A 102 5.87 20.84 23.61
C GLU A 102 4.75 20.99 22.58
N VAL A 103 3.62 20.36 22.85
CA VAL A 103 2.41 20.45 22.03
C VAL A 103 1.25 20.92 22.90
N PHE A 104 0.48 21.87 22.41
CA PHE A 104 -0.71 22.41 23.05
C PHE A 104 -1.91 22.27 22.12
N LEU A 105 -3.02 21.79 22.66
CA LEU A 105 -4.32 21.74 21.98
C LEU A 105 -5.35 22.48 22.84
N GLU A 106 -6.05 23.46 22.27
CA GLU A 106 -7.01 24.33 22.96
C GLU A 106 -6.42 24.95 24.24
N GLY A 107 -5.15 25.34 24.19
CA GLY A 107 -4.41 25.95 25.30
C GLY A 107 -3.98 24.98 26.39
N LYS A 108 -4.19 23.67 26.21
CA LYS A 108 -3.80 22.63 27.16
C LYS A 108 -2.59 21.88 26.63
N ARG A 109 -1.55 21.77 27.46
CA ARG A 109 -0.38 20.94 27.15
C ARG A 109 -0.81 19.47 26.94
N VAL A 110 -0.29 18.86 25.89
CA VAL A 110 -0.46 17.45 25.56
C VAL A 110 0.67 16.67 26.21
N ASP A 111 0.34 15.97 27.30
CA ASP A 111 1.24 15.13 28.08
C ASP A 111 0.55 13.79 28.45
N GLU A 112 1.22 12.95 29.25
CA GLU A 112 0.62 11.69 29.71
C GLU A 112 -0.68 11.89 30.49
N ALA A 113 -0.81 13.00 31.23
CA ALA A 113 -2.03 13.32 31.97
C ALA A 113 -3.16 13.73 31.01
N TYR A 114 -2.86 14.43 29.93
CA TYR A 114 -3.77 14.76 28.84
C TYR A 114 -4.33 13.48 28.19
N PHE A 115 -3.46 12.53 27.82
CA PHE A 115 -3.91 11.24 27.28
C PHE A 115 -4.70 10.41 28.30
N SER A 116 -4.29 10.42 29.58
CA SER A 116 -5.01 9.74 30.65
C SER A 116 -6.42 10.31 30.86
N ARG A 117 -6.60 11.63 30.73
CA ARG A 117 -7.92 12.29 30.78
C ARG A 117 -8.80 11.90 29.60
N ILE A 118 -8.24 11.85 28.39
CA ILE A 118 -8.96 11.41 27.19
C ILE A 118 -9.44 9.97 27.34
N LYS A 119 -8.56 9.06 27.77
CA LYS A 119 -8.90 7.66 28.06
C LYS A 119 -10.01 7.53 29.11
N LYS A 120 -9.95 8.30 30.20
CA LYS A 120 -10.97 8.29 31.27
C LYS A 120 -12.34 8.80 30.82
N ASN A 121 -12.38 9.75 29.88
CA ASN A 121 -13.62 10.35 29.38
C ASN A 121 -14.28 9.54 28.25
N GLY A 122 -13.84 8.30 28.00
CA GLY A 122 -14.40 7.43 26.95
C GLY A 122 -14.04 7.87 25.52
N ALA A 123 -13.05 8.75 25.37
CA ALA A 123 -12.55 9.19 24.08
C ALA A 123 -11.35 8.33 23.64
N ASP A 124 -11.46 7.01 23.76
CA ASP A 124 -10.68 6.13 22.91
C ASP A 124 -11.34 6.16 21.53
N TYR A 125 -10.97 7.18 20.75
CA TYR A 125 -11.67 7.55 19.52
C TYR A 125 -11.68 6.45 18.44
N ILE A 126 -10.89 5.37 18.60
CA ILE A 126 -10.84 4.25 17.65
C ILE A 126 -10.78 2.86 18.33
N LEU A 127 -10.31 2.70 19.58
CA LEU A 127 -9.99 1.37 20.14
C LEU A 127 -10.77 0.90 21.39
N ASN A 128 -11.36 1.77 22.22
CA ASN A 128 -12.23 1.34 23.33
C ASN A 128 -13.63 1.89 23.16
N ASN A 129 -14.36 1.31 22.22
CA ASN A 129 -15.81 1.20 22.32
C ASN A 129 -16.17 0.14 23.38
N SER A 130 -15.66 0.30 24.61
CA SER A 130 -15.81 -0.69 25.68
C SER A 130 -16.24 -0.08 27.01
N ASN A 131 -16.96 1.06 27.00
CA ASN A 131 -17.73 1.45 28.18
C ASN A 131 -18.98 2.28 27.84
N LYS A 132 -20.13 1.58 27.88
CA LYS A 132 -21.55 2.02 28.01
C LYS A 132 -22.53 1.75 26.87
N ARG A 133 -22.19 0.91 25.90
CA ARG A 133 -23.15 0.00 25.22
C ARG A 133 -22.41 -1.30 24.94
N ASN A 134 -22.95 -2.43 25.42
CA ASN A 134 -22.59 -3.82 25.16
C ASN A 134 -21.23 -4.11 24.46
N ASN A 135 -20.36 -4.88 25.12
CA ASN A 135 -19.22 -5.61 24.52
C ASN A 135 -19.38 -5.80 23.00
N SER A 136 -18.72 -4.96 22.22
CA SER A 136 -18.54 -5.14 20.79
C SER A 136 -17.13 -4.62 20.52
N HIS A 137 -16.11 -5.48 20.46
CA HIS A 137 -15.57 -5.98 19.17
C HIS A 137 -15.82 -4.97 18.04
N PRO A 138 -14.80 -4.56 17.26
CA PRO A 138 -15.01 -3.82 16.01
C PRO A 138 -16.28 -4.32 15.36
N SER A 139 -17.26 -3.42 15.17
CA SER A 139 -18.62 -3.75 14.76
C SER A 139 -18.57 -4.89 13.74
N SER A 140 -19.30 -5.99 13.97
CA SER A 140 -19.09 -7.27 13.28
C SER A 140 -18.96 -7.20 11.75
N PHE A 141 -19.45 -6.13 11.11
CA PHE A 141 -19.28 -5.85 9.68
C PHE A 141 -17.85 -5.47 9.24
N LEU A 142 -17.01 -4.97 10.15
CA LEU A 142 -15.59 -4.67 9.92
C LEU A 142 -14.70 -5.87 10.18
N GLN A 143 -15.23 -6.94 10.77
CA GLN A 143 -14.49 -8.18 11.00
C GLN A 143 -14.90 -9.22 9.96
N ASN A 144 -14.05 -10.23 9.78
CA ASN A 144 -14.30 -11.35 8.87
C ASN A 144 -14.57 -10.93 7.42
N THR A 145 -13.99 -9.83 6.95
CA THR A 145 -14.34 -9.24 5.65
C THR A 145 -13.69 -9.94 4.45
N ILE A 146 -12.99 -11.05 4.66
CA ILE A 146 -12.41 -11.86 3.59
C ILE A 146 -13.38 -13.00 3.25
N HIS A 147 -14.11 -12.82 2.15
CA HIS A 147 -15.13 -13.71 1.65
C HIS A 147 -14.78 -14.19 0.24
N ILE A 148 -13.84 -15.13 0.15
CA ILE A 148 -13.45 -15.74 -1.12
C ILE A 148 -14.32 -16.98 -1.37
N LYS A 149 -14.76 -17.17 -2.63
CA LYS A 149 -15.66 -18.28 -3.00
C LYS A 149 -15.03 -19.66 -2.78
N SER A 150 -13.78 -19.86 -3.21
CA SER A 150 -13.07 -21.13 -3.09
C SER A 150 -11.56 -20.92 -3.14
N ILE A 151 -10.85 -21.57 -2.21
CA ILE A 151 -9.38 -21.57 -2.07
C ILE A 151 -8.87 -22.99 -1.80
N LYS A 152 -9.45 -23.98 -2.50
CA LYS A 152 -9.19 -25.40 -2.24
C LYS A 152 -7.97 -25.96 -2.96
N ASN A 153 -7.63 -25.44 -4.14
CA ASN A 153 -6.62 -26.00 -5.01
C ASN A 153 -5.90 -24.88 -5.80
N SER A 154 -4.60 -25.04 -5.99
CA SER A 154 -3.71 -24.15 -6.73
C SER A 154 -4.06 -24.06 -8.22
N ASN A 155 -4.91 -24.95 -8.74
CA ASN A 155 -5.50 -24.84 -10.08
C ASN A 155 -6.19 -23.49 -10.35
N MET A 156 -6.63 -22.75 -9.33
CA MET A 156 -7.20 -21.41 -9.48
C MET A 156 -6.22 -20.39 -10.08
N PHE A 157 -4.91 -20.68 -10.06
CA PHE A 157 -3.87 -19.83 -10.63
C PHE A 157 -3.38 -20.29 -12.01
N VAL A 158 -3.88 -21.42 -12.53
CA VAL A 158 -3.40 -21.96 -13.81
C VAL A 158 -3.81 -21.05 -14.98
N ILE A 159 -2.82 -20.72 -15.82
CA ILE A 159 -3.01 -19.94 -17.04
C ILE A 159 -2.68 -20.88 -18.22
N PRO A 160 -3.67 -21.45 -18.92
CA PRO A 160 -3.42 -22.28 -20.09
C PRO A 160 -2.89 -21.42 -21.24
N THR A 161 -2.10 -22.02 -22.14
CA THR A 161 -1.78 -21.41 -23.44
C THR A 161 -3.05 -21.11 -24.22
N ASP A 162 -3.07 -20.03 -24.98
CA ASP A 162 -4.22 -19.72 -25.84
C ASP A 162 -4.39 -20.82 -26.91
N SER A 163 -5.51 -21.54 -26.83
CA SER A 163 -5.88 -22.62 -27.76
C SER A 163 -6.31 -22.11 -29.13
N SER A 164 -6.32 -20.80 -29.36
CA SER A 164 -6.64 -20.17 -30.65
C SER A 164 -5.54 -20.29 -31.71
N THR A 165 -4.33 -20.75 -31.34
CA THR A 165 -3.27 -21.03 -32.31
C THR A 165 -3.38 -22.46 -32.84
N PRO A 166 -3.64 -22.67 -34.15
CA PRO A 166 -3.67 -24.00 -34.73
C PRO A 166 -2.31 -24.66 -34.59
N THR A 167 -2.30 -25.83 -33.94
CA THR A 167 -1.15 -26.73 -33.87
C THR A 167 -0.92 -27.37 -35.24
N ASP A 168 -0.40 -26.60 -36.20
CA ASP A 168 0.32 -27.18 -37.32
C ASP A 168 1.80 -27.25 -36.96
N SER A 169 2.28 -28.49 -36.94
CA SER A 169 3.66 -28.86 -36.63
C SER A 169 4.62 -28.25 -37.65
N SER A 170 5.20 -27.08 -37.35
CA SER A 170 6.57 -26.68 -37.77
C SER A 170 6.96 -25.23 -37.44
N THR A 171 6.08 -24.41 -36.87
CA THR A 171 6.41 -23.03 -36.48
C THR A 171 6.09 -22.78 -35.01
N THR A 172 7.12 -22.59 -34.18
CA THR A 172 7.03 -21.98 -32.86
C THR A 172 6.53 -20.55 -33.00
N THR A 173 5.22 -20.34 -33.04
CA THR A 173 4.62 -19.03 -32.79
C THR A 173 4.95 -18.65 -31.35
N SER A 174 5.88 -17.71 -31.18
CA SER A 174 6.26 -17.19 -29.87
C SER A 174 5.10 -16.39 -29.30
N SER A 175 4.23 -17.02 -28.50
CA SER A 175 3.14 -16.30 -27.83
C SER A 175 3.70 -15.32 -26.80
N PHE A 176 3.29 -14.06 -26.90
CA PHE A 176 3.67 -13.01 -25.96
C PHE A 176 2.62 -12.84 -24.86
N LEU A 177 3.06 -12.47 -23.67
CA LEU A 177 2.22 -12.04 -22.56
C LEU A 177 2.25 -10.52 -22.46
N GLN A 178 1.10 -9.91 -22.20
CA GLN A 178 1.00 -8.56 -21.67
C GLN A 178 1.32 -8.59 -20.17
N VAL A 179 2.46 -8.02 -19.79
CA VAL A 179 3.02 -8.09 -18.44
C VAL A 179 3.04 -6.70 -17.81
N ILE A 180 2.66 -6.63 -16.53
CA ILE A 180 2.78 -5.42 -15.73
C ILE A 180 4.26 -5.22 -15.40
N GLY A 181 4.88 -4.19 -15.98
CA GLY A 181 6.26 -3.82 -15.71
C GLY A 181 6.35 -2.83 -14.56
N VAL A 182 7.00 -3.22 -13.47
CA VAL A 182 7.26 -2.34 -12.32
C VAL A 182 8.35 -1.34 -12.65
N ILE A 183 8.18 -0.11 -12.16
CA ILE A 183 9.22 0.93 -12.15
C ILE A 183 9.58 1.19 -10.67
N PRO A 184 10.84 0.96 -10.25
CA PRO A 184 11.24 1.19 -8.86
C PRO A 184 10.97 2.61 -8.38
N GLY A 185 10.33 2.73 -7.21
CA GLY A 185 10.03 4.02 -6.58
C GLY A 185 8.93 4.84 -7.26
N GLN A 186 8.06 4.19 -8.04
CA GLN A 186 6.93 4.81 -8.74
C GLN A 186 5.69 3.92 -8.65
N ILE A 187 4.52 4.53 -8.48
CA ILE A 187 3.22 3.83 -8.53
C ILE A 187 2.71 3.56 -9.96
N ILE A 188 3.27 4.27 -10.95
CA ILE A 188 3.03 3.99 -12.37
C ILE A 188 3.72 2.70 -12.81
N THR A 189 3.15 2.08 -13.83
CA THR A 189 3.60 0.80 -14.37
C THR A 189 3.76 0.90 -15.88
N GLN A 190 4.55 -0.01 -16.46
CA GLN A 190 4.69 -0.16 -17.90
C GLN A 190 3.83 -1.31 -18.40
N LYS A 191 3.36 -1.18 -19.63
CA LYS A 191 2.83 -2.29 -20.42
C LYS A 191 4.00 -2.94 -21.17
N ARG A 192 4.37 -4.17 -20.82
CA ARG A 192 5.48 -4.93 -21.46
C ARG A 192 4.94 -6.14 -22.21
N PHE A 193 5.58 -6.48 -23.32
CA PHE A 193 5.30 -7.71 -24.06
C PHE A 193 6.48 -8.66 -23.86
N ILE A 194 6.23 -9.81 -23.21
CA ILE A 194 7.28 -10.75 -22.83
C ILE A 194 6.94 -12.14 -23.38
N PRO A 195 7.88 -12.85 -24.06
CA PRO A 195 7.64 -14.23 -24.50
C PRO A 195 7.23 -15.12 -23.33
N ALA A 196 6.15 -15.89 -23.45
CA ALA A 196 5.69 -16.73 -22.36
C ALA A 196 6.70 -17.86 -22.05
N LYS A 197 6.92 -18.16 -20.76
CA LYS A 197 7.53 -19.44 -20.36
C LYS A 197 6.44 -20.48 -20.24
N ILE A 198 6.50 -21.52 -21.07
CA ILE A 198 5.51 -22.60 -21.09
C ILE A 198 6.10 -23.85 -20.43
N ASP A 199 5.36 -24.46 -19.52
CA ASP A 199 5.75 -25.72 -18.91
C ASP A 199 5.35 -26.94 -19.77
N LYS A 200 5.75 -28.14 -19.33
CA LYS A 200 5.44 -29.41 -20.03
C LYS A 200 3.93 -29.73 -20.10
N LYS A 201 3.08 -28.97 -19.40
CA LYS A 201 1.62 -29.14 -19.38
C LYS A 201 0.91 -28.04 -20.17
N ASN A 202 1.62 -27.29 -21.02
CA ASN A 202 1.10 -26.18 -21.82
C ASN A 202 0.47 -25.07 -20.96
N ARG A 203 1.15 -24.68 -19.88
CA ARG A 203 0.72 -23.60 -19.00
C ARG A 203 1.77 -22.50 -18.97
N ALA A 204 1.34 -21.25 -18.96
CA ALA A 204 2.22 -20.12 -18.68
C ALA A 204 2.64 -20.15 -17.20
N VAL A 205 3.95 -20.09 -16.97
CA VAL A 205 4.56 -20.18 -15.63
C VAL A 205 5.52 -19.02 -15.37
N ALA A 206 5.81 -18.79 -14.09
CA ALA A 206 6.80 -17.80 -13.67
C ALA A 206 8.21 -18.10 -14.23
N ASP A 207 9.03 -17.07 -14.38
CA ASP A 207 10.40 -17.19 -14.85
C ASP A 207 11.38 -16.34 -14.03
N THR A 208 12.16 -17.02 -13.19
CA THR A 208 13.20 -16.40 -12.36
C THR A 208 14.25 -15.67 -13.18
N GLN A 209 14.65 -16.19 -14.35
CA GLN A 209 15.70 -15.59 -15.16
C GLN A 209 15.31 -14.23 -15.77
N ARG A 210 14.01 -13.97 -15.88
CA ARG A 210 13.45 -12.74 -16.45
C ARG A 210 12.71 -11.90 -15.43
N ASP A 211 12.85 -12.23 -14.15
CA ASP A 211 12.14 -11.62 -13.03
C ASP A 211 10.63 -11.54 -13.30
N LEU A 212 10.04 -12.66 -13.69
CA LEU A 212 8.65 -12.74 -14.11
C LEU A 212 7.85 -13.58 -13.12
N ALA A 213 7.11 -12.92 -12.22
CA ALA A 213 6.25 -13.59 -11.25
C ALA A 213 4.81 -13.68 -11.77
N LYS A 214 4.08 -14.73 -11.36
CA LYS A 214 2.63 -14.79 -11.55
C LYS A 214 1.96 -13.80 -10.61
N LEU A 215 0.86 -13.21 -11.06
CA LEU A 215 0.04 -12.28 -10.29
C LEU A 215 -1.42 -12.72 -10.36
N ALA A 216 -2.12 -12.66 -9.24
CA ALA A 216 -3.56 -12.85 -9.18
C ALA A 216 -4.24 -11.81 -8.29
N VAL A 217 -5.44 -11.40 -8.69
CA VAL A 217 -6.34 -10.58 -7.86
C VAL A 217 -7.64 -11.36 -7.69
N ILE A 218 -8.01 -11.62 -6.44
CA ILE A 218 -9.09 -12.52 -6.04
C ILE A 218 -10.18 -11.70 -5.36
N GLU A 219 -11.39 -11.78 -5.90
CA GLU A 219 -12.55 -11.11 -5.31
C GLU A 219 -12.85 -11.66 -3.91
N ARG A 220 -12.96 -10.76 -2.93
CA ARG A 220 -13.08 -11.13 -1.51
C ARG A 220 -14.29 -10.55 -0.80
N HIS A 221 -15.13 -9.75 -1.43
CA HIS A 221 -16.22 -9.05 -0.76
C HIS A 221 -17.54 -9.81 -0.86
N HIS A 222 -17.82 -10.40 -2.03
CA HIS A 222 -19.13 -10.94 -2.37
C HIS A 222 -19.13 -12.42 -2.77
N ARG A 223 -17.97 -13.09 -2.71
CA ARG A 223 -17.81 -14.50 -3.13
C ARG A 223 -18.25 -14.73 -4.58
N THR A 224 -17.98 -13.78 -5.48
CA THR A 224 -18.34 -13.92 -6.90
C THR A 224 -17.61 -15.11 -7.53
N GLY A 225 -16.37 -15.32 -7.08
CA GLY A 225 -15.44 -16.29 -7.66
C GLY A 225 -14.59 -15.70 -8.79
N ASN A 226 -14.67 -14.39 -9.01
CA ASN A 226 -13.81 -13.69 -9.96
C ASN A 226 -12.36 -13.76 -9.49
N ILE A 227 -11.49 -14.10 -10.44
CA ILE A 227 -10.04 -14.13 -10.26
C ILE A 227 -9.43 -13.58 -11.55
N GLY A 228 -8.73 -12.46 -11.44
CA GLY A 228 -7.88 -11.97 -12.51
C GLY A 228 -6.53 -12.63 -12.40
N LEU A 229 -6.00 -13.12 -13.50
CA LEU A 229 -4.68 -13.72 -13.60
C LEU A 229 -3.80 -12.93 -14.55
N GLY A 230 -2.55 -12.75 -14.20
CA GLY A 230 -1.56 -12.07 -15.02
C GLY A 230 -0.14 -12.33 -14.56
N PHE A 231 0.77 -11.50 -15.05
CA PHE A 231 2.18 -11.55 -14.68
C PHE A 231 2.69 -10.15 -14.37
N VAL A 232 3.68 -10.11 -13.50
CA VAL A 232 4.40 -8.89 -13.13
C VAL A 232 5.90 -9.12 -13.30
N GLN A 233 6.57 -8.12 -13.86
CA GLN A 233 8.03 -8.09 -13.97
C GLN A 233 8.62 -6.98 -13.10
N GLY A 234 9.67 -7.26 -12.35
CA GLY A 234 10.38 -6.27 -11.54
C GLY A 234 10.22 -6.42 -10.02
N LEU A 235 9.68 -7.54 -9.52
CA LEU A 235 9.54 -7.77 -8.07
C LEU A 235 10.81 -8.34 -7.44
N GLY A 236 11.67 -8.99 -8.23
CA GLY A 236 12.88 -9.68 -7.77
C GLY A 236 12.62 -11.03 -7.10
N LEU A 237 11.41 -11.59 -7.21
CA LEU A 237 11.05 -12.87 -6.60
C LEU A 237 11.73 -14.03 -7.35
N GLU A 238 12.46 -14.88 -6.63
CA GLU A 238 13.08 -16.10 -7.18
C GLU A 238 12.35 -17.37 -6.74
N ARG A 239 11.66 -17.34 -5.58
CA ARG A 239 10.81 -18.40 -5.06
C ARG A 239 9.69 -17.84 -4.19
N GLY A 240 8.83 -18.71 -3.66
CA GLY A 240 7.77 -18.32 -2.73
C GLY A 240 6.67 -17.46 -3.36
N ALA A 241 5.89 -16.84 -2.48
CA ALA A 241 4.82 -15.90 -2.81
C ALA A 241 4.63 -14.86 -1.71
N ILE A 242 4.11 -13.69 -2.09
CA ILE A 242 3.64 -12.63 -1.21
C ILE A 242 2.17 -12.34 -1.49
N ALA A 243 1.38 -12.09 -0.44
CA ALA A 243 -0.03 -11.73 -0.60
C ALA A 243 -0.45 -10.60 0.35
N SER A 244 -1.42 -9.82 -0.09
CA SER A 244 -1.98 -8.66 0.63
C SER A 244 -3.49 -8.57 0.42
N SER A 245 -4.24 -8.22 1.47
CA SER A 245 -5.61 -7.70 1.32
C SER A 245 -5.67 -6.17 1.24
N VAL A 246 -4.54 -5.49 1.43
CA VAL A 246 -4.36 -4.07 1.11
C VAL A 246 -3.96 -3.97 -0.36
N ALA A 247 -4.95 -3.75 -1.23
CA ALA A 247 -4.76 -3.64 -2.67
C ALA A 247 -5.59 -2.48 -3.23
N HIS A 248 -4.97 -1.32 -3.45
CA HIS A 248 -5.66 -0.10 -3.84
C HIS A 248 -6.49 -0.29 -5.13
N ASP A 249 -7.71 0.25 -5.25
CA ASP A 249 -8.60 0.75 -4.18
C ASP A 249 -9.78 -0.21 -3.92
N SER A 250 -9.89 -1.29 -4.71
CA SER A 250 -10.92 -2.29 -4.53
C SER A 250 -10.66 -3.19 -3.31
N HIS A 251 -9.41 -3.23 -2.82
CA HIS A 251 -8.96 -4.02 -1.68
C HIS A 251 -9.39 -5.49 -1.74
N ASN A 252 -9.29 -6.06 -2.95
CA ASN A 252 -9.33 -7.50 -3.18
C ASN A 252 -8.01 -8.14 -2.71
N VAL A 253 -7.98 -9.47 -2.60
CA VAL A 253 -6.72 -10.15 -2.25
C VAL A 253 -5.83 -10.18 -3.47
N VAL A 254 -4.67 -9.56 -3.40
CA VAL A 254 -3.62 -9.61 -4.43
C VAL A 254 -2.51 -10.55 -3.97
N VAL A 255 -2.04 -11.40 -4.86
CA VAL A 255 -0.94 -12.35 -4.60
C VAL A 255 0.01 -12.40 -5.79
N ALA A 256 1.31 -12.31 -5.52
CA ALA A 256 2.36 -12.52 -6.50
C ALA A 256 3.25 -13.68 -6.07
N GLY A 257 3.67 -14.55 -6.98
CA GLY A 257 4.51 -15.69 -6.62
C GLY A 257 5.11 -16.44 -7.79
N MET A 258 6.08 -17.30 -7.45
CA MET A 258 6.85 -18.08 -8.42
C MET A 258 6.27 -19.46 -8.69
N ASN A 259 5.28 -19.89 -7.91
CA ASN A 259 4.52 -21.11 -8.15
C ASN A 259 3.13 -21.06 -7.50
N ASP A 260 2.20 -21.84 -8.06
CA ASP A 260 0.79 -21.82 -7.68
C ASP A 260 0.53 -22.32 -6.24
N ASN A 261 1.41 -23.17 -5.68
CA ASN A 261 1.22 -23.74 -4.34
C ASN A 261 1.55 -22.75 -3.23
N ASP A 262 2.62 -21.98 -3.38
CA ASP A 262 2.96 -20.90 -2.44
C ASP A 262 1.95 -19.76 -2.53
N MET A 263 1.48 -19.43 -3.73
CA MET A 263 0.38 -18.48 -3.91
C MET A 263 -0.90 -18.93 -3.19
N LEU A 264 -1.26 -20.22 -3.30
CA LEU A 264 -2.41 -20.77 -2.59
C LEU A 264 -2.22 -20.69 -1.07
N THR A 265 -1.04 -21.06 -0.58
CA THR A 265 -0.71 -21.04 0.85
C THR A 265 -0.84 -19.63 1.42
N ALA A 266 -0.30 -18.63 0.71
CA ALA A 266 -0.41 -17.23 1.09
C ALA A 266 -1.89 -16.78 1.16
N VAL A 267 -2.68 -17.05 0.11
CA VAL A 267 -4.10 -16.66 0.05
C VAL A 267 -4.94 -17.36 1.13
N GLN A 268 -4.71 -18.66 1.35
CA GLN A 268 -5.39 -19.41 2.41
C GLN A 268 -5.11 -18.81 3.78
N TYR A 269 -3.86 -18.40 4.01
CA TYR A 269 -3.49 -17.77 5.26
C TYR A 269 -4.13 -16.39 5.43
N ILE A 270 -4.10 -15.53 4.42
CA ILE A 270 -4.80 -14.23 4.42
C ILE A 270 -6.28 -14.41 4.77
N SER A 271 -6.94 -15.40 4.18
CA SER A 271 -8.33 -15.72 4.50
C SER A 271 -8.51 -16.20 5.94
N SER A 272 -7.56 -16.95 6.51
CA SER A 272 -7.66 -17.49 7.86
C SER A 272 -7.47 -16.45 8.97
N ILE A 273 -6.70 -15.39 8.71
CA ILE A 273 -6.41 -14.33 9.68
C ILE A 273 -7.35 -13.12 9.56
N GLY A 274 -8.35 -13.19 8.67
CA GLY A 274 -9.31 -12.10 8.46
C GLY A 274 -8.75 -10.93 7.63
N GLY A 275 -7.68 -11.15 6.86
CA GLY A 275 -7.00 -10.12 6.08
C GLY A 275 -5.67 -9.70 6.70
N GLY A 276 -4.76 -9.19 5.88
CA GLY A 276 -3.41 -8.85 6.28
C GLY A 276 -2.42 -8.89 5.13
N LEU A 277 -1.16 -9.04 5.51
CA LEU A 277 -0.02 -9.27 4.63
C LEU A 277 0.64 -10.60 5.00
N THR A 278 1.18 -11.33 4.04
CA THR A 278 1.88 -12.60 4.31
C THR A 278 2.95 -12.92 3.28
N VAL A 279 3.96 -13.67 3.71
CA VAL A 279 5.00 -14.28 2.89
C VAL A 279 4.92 -15.80 3.05
N ALA A 280 4.86 -16.52 1.94
CA ALA A 280 4.89 -17.97 1.90
C ALA A 280 6.08 -18.49 1.09
N ASP A 281 6.68 -19.59 1.54
CA ASP A 281 7.77 -20.29 0.86
C ASP A 281 7.68 -21.79 1.17
N ASN A 282 7.85 -22.63 0.15
CA ASN A 282 7.80 -24.09 0.26
C ASN A 282 6.54 -24.64 0.97
N GLY A 283 5.37 -24.10 0.61
CA GLY A 283 4.07 -24.51 1.13
C GLY A 283 3.81 -24.11 2.59
N ARG A 284 4.58 -23.14 3.12
CA ARG A 284 4.43 -22.65 4.50
C ARG A 284 4.46 -21.15 4.55
N VAL A 285 3.71 -20.57 5.48
CA VAL A 285 3.83 -19.14 5.83
C VAL A 285 5.05 -18.95 6.71
N ILE A 286 5.92 -18.02 6.31
CA ILE A 286 7.17 -17.72 7.02
C ILE A 286 7.12 -16.39 7.78
N ALA A 287 6.21 -15.48 7.40
CA ALA A 287 5.93 -14.25 8.13
C ALA A 287 4.55 -13.71 7.76
N ALA A 288 3.93 -12.95 8.67
CA ALA A 288 2.64 -12.32 8.42
C ALA A 288 2.40 -11.08 9.30
N LEU A 289 1.53 -10.19 8.81
CA LEU A 289 0.96 -9.08 9.57
C LEU A 289 -0.58 -9.17 9.47
N PRO A 290 -1.27 -9.63 10.54
CA PRO A 290 -2.73 -9.64 10.58
C PRO A 290 -3.32 -8.22 10.61
N LEU A 291 -4.32 -7.99 9.75
CA LEU A 291 -5.08 -6.75 9.63
C LEU A 291 -6.60 -7.06 9.71
N PRO A 292 -7.10 -7.56 10.86
CA PRO A 292 -8.45 -8.13 10.96
C PRO A 292 -9.58 -7.10 10.79
N ILE A 293 -9.28 -5.79 10.87
CA ILE A 293 -10.27 -4.73 10.67
C ILE A 293 -10.29 -4.39 9.16
N ALA A 294 -11.37 -4.80 8.50
CA ALA A 294 -11.66 -4.65 7.07
C ALA A 294 -10.63 -5.29 6.11
N GLY A 295 -9.68 -6.06 6.64
CA GLY A 295 -8.51 -6.53 5.91
C GLY A 295 -7.44 -5.45 5.68
N LEU A 296 -7.52 -4.32 6.42
CA LEU A 296 -6.72 -3.11 6.18
C LEU A 296 -6.00 -2.59 7.43
N ILE A 297 -6.61 -2.73 8.61
CA ILE A 297 -6.12 -2.14 9.86
C ILE A 297 -5.90 -3.23 10.90
N SER A 298 -4.81 -3.10 11.67
CA SER A 298 -4.54 -3.95 12.83
C SER A 298 -5.23 -3.41 14.08
N ASP A 299 -5.68 -4.31 14.95
CA ASP A 299 -6.15 -3.98 16.30
C ASP A 299 -5.03 -4.05 17.36
N GLN A 300 -3.80 -4.32 16.94
CA GLN A 300 -2.63 -4.44 17.80
C GLN A 300 -1.96 -3.07 18.08
N PRO A 301 -1.20 -2.95 19.19
CA PRO A 301 -0.35 -1.79 19.43
C PRO A 301 0.63 -1.54 18.28
N ILE A 302 0.94 -0.26 18.02
CA ILE A 302 1.77 0.15 16.88
C ILE A 302 3.15 -0.50 16.91
N GLU A 303 3.73 -0.73 18.10
CA GLU A 303 5.02 -1.40 18.27
C GLU A 303 4.99 -2.85 17.74
N SER A 304 3.90 -3.58 18.02
CA SER A 304 3.68 -4.94 17.52
C SER A 304 3.48 -4.95 16.00
N VAL A 305 2.72 -3.99 15.48
CA VAL A 305 2.49 -3.83 14.03
C VAL A 305 3.82 -3.58 13.31
N ILE A 306 4.65 -2.70 13.84
CA ILE A 306 5.98 -2.39 13.30
C ILE A 306 6.87 -3.62 13.34
N SER A 307 6.96 -4.31 14.48
CA SER A 307 7.77 -5.53 14.60
C SER A 307 7.37 -6.60 13.57
N ASN A 308 6.07 -6.80 13.38
CA ASN A 308 5.54 -7.75 12.40
C ASN A 308 5.82 -7.30 10.97
N LEU A 309 5.65 -6.02 10.65
CA LEU A 309 5.96 -5.48 9.31
C LEU A 309 7.46 -5.57 8.99
N THR A 310 8.34 -5.30 9.96
CA THR A 310 9.80 -5.49 9.81
C THR A 310 10.11 -6.96 9.52
N THR A 311 9.58 -7.88 10.32
CA THR A 311 9.77 -9.34 10.12
C THR A 311 9.25 -9.80 8.76
N LEU A 312 8.11 -9.26 8.32
CA LEU A 312 7.51 -9.53 7.03
C LEU A 312 8.41 -9.05 5.87
N ASN A 313 8.94 -7.83 5.95
CA ASN A 313 9.85 -7.29 4.95
C ASN A 313 11.15 -8.11 4.89
N GLU A 314 11.74 -8.46 6.04
CA GLU A 314 12.92 -9.34 6.11
C GLU A 314 12.68 -10.73 5.51
N ALA A 315 11.49 -11.29 5.74
CA ALA A 315 11.11 -12.58 5.14
C ALA A 315 10.95 -12.48 3.62
N CYS A 316 10.39 -11.38 3.12
CA CYS A 316 10.26 -11.13 1.68
C CYS A 316 11.63 -11.01 1.00
N LEU A 317 12.59 -10.29 1.62
CA LEU A 317 13.97 -10.18 1.12
C LEU A 317 14.66 -11.53 0.96
N LYS A 318 14.26 -12.56 1.72
CA LYS A 318 14.83 -13.91 1.59
C LYS A 318 14.36 -14.64 0.34
N LEU A 319 13.29 -14.19 -0.33
CA LEU A 319 12.71 -14.86 -1.49
C LEU A 319 13.47 -14.65 -2.81
N GLY A 320 14.46 -13.75 -2.85
CA GLY A 320 15.32 -13.52 -4.01
C GLY A 320 16.42 -12.51 -3.72
N ASN A 321 17.43 -12.40 -4.58
CA ASN A 321 18.60 -11.56 -4.30
C ASN A 321 18.38 -10.07 -4.61
N ASN A 322 17.40 -9.75 -5.45
CA ASN A 322 17.12 -8.39 -5.94
C ASN A 322 15.68 -7.97 -5.68
N ILE A 323 15.12 -8.39 -4.54
CA ILE A 323 13.74 -8.06 -4.15
C ILE A 323 13.57 -6.54 -4.13
N ILE A 324 12.49 -6.07 -4.76
CA ILE A 324 12.20 -4.65 -4.80
C ILE A 324 11.96 -4.08 -3.40
N LYS A 325 12.36 -2.83 -3.20
CA LYS A 325 12.08 -2.11 -1.98
C LYS A 325 10.56 -1.95 -1.77
N ASP A 326 10.12 -2.10 -0.52
CA ASP A 326 8.71 -1.95 -0.09
C ASP A 326 7.71 -2.78 -0.92
N PRO A 327 7.92 -4.10 -1.04
CA PRO A 327 7.23 -4.94 -2.02
C PRO A 327 5.72 -5.00 -1.82
N PHE A 328 5.23 -4.94 -0.58
CA PHE A 328 3.79 -4.93 -0.28
C PHE A 328 3.10 -3.62 -0.68
N MET A 329 3.81 -2.50 -0.53
CA MET A 329 3.28 -1.20 -0.96
C MET A 329 3.15 -1.17 -2.47
N LEU A 330 4.18 -1.59 -3.20
CA LEU A 330 4.09 -1.72 -4.64
C LEU A 330 3.00 -2.72 -5.07
N LEU A 331 2.95 -3.91 -4.45
CA LEU A 331 1.95 -4.94 -4.74
C LEU A 331 0.53 -4.38 -4.66
N SER A 332 0.28 -3.50 -3.68
CA SER A 332 -1.02 -2.87 -3.49
C SER A 332 -1.44 -1.98 -4.67
N PHE A 333 -0.50 -1.36 -5.37
CA PHE A 333 -0.76 -0.50 -6.55
C PHE A 333 -0.87 -1.27 -7.86
N LEU A 334 -0.52 -2.56 -7.90
CA LEU A 334 -0.66 -3.37 -9.13
C LEU A 334 -2.12 -3.62 -9.52
N SER A 335 -3.04 -3.45 -8.57
CA SER A 335 -4.49 -3.55 -8.80
C SER A 335 -5.23 -2.22 -8.98
N LEU A 336 -4.52 -1.09 -8.89
CA LEU A 336 -5.15 0.22 -8.94
C LEU A 336 -5.42 0.64 -10.39
N SER A 337 -6.59 0.27 -10.91
CA SER A 337 -6.99 0.40 -12.33
C SER A 337 -7.25 1.82 -12.84
N VAL A 338 -6.76 2.84 -12.14
CA VAL A 338 -6.87 4.26 -12.51
C VAL A 338 -5.51 4.94 -12.68
N ILE A 339 -4.41 4.21 -12.41
CA ILE A 339 -3.05 4.70 -12.61
C ILE A 339 -2.39 3.94 -13.78
N PRO A 340 -1.81 4.64 -14.77
CA PRO A 340 -1.17 4.03 -15.94
C PRO A 340 -0.05 3.02 -15.65
N SER A 341 0.31 2.14 -16.59
CA SER A 341 -0.36 1.88 -17.89
C SER A 341 -1.12 0.55 -17.93
N LEU A 342 -0.65 -0.48 -17.21
CA LEU A 342 -1.29 -1.81 -17.19
C LEU A 342 -1.47 -2.30 -15.76
N LYS A 343 -2.69 -2.71 -15.40
CA LYS A 343 -3.06 -3.12 -14.04
C LYS A 343 -3.88 -4.41 -14.06
N LEU A 344 -4.03 -5.07 -12.91
CA LEU A 344 -4.83 -6.29 -12.78
C LEU A 344 -5.98 -6.11 -11.79
N THR A 345 -7.21 -6.42 -12.18
CA THR A 345 -8.37 -6.47 -11.27
C THR A 345 -8.83 -7.92 -11.09
N ASP A 346 -9.82 -8.19 -10.24
CA ASP A 346 -10.44 -9.52 -10.15
C ASP A 346 -11.13 -9.94 -11.46
N LYS A 347 -11.35 -9.00 -12.39
CA LYS A 347 -11.98 -9.24 -13.69
C LYS A 347 -10.99 -9.42 -14.84
N GLY A 348 -9.68 -9.27 -14.59
CA GLY A 348 -8.63 -9.39 -15.61
C GLY A 348 -7.78 -8.13 -15.76
N LEU A 349 -6.94 -8.12 -16.80
CA LEU A 349 -6.02 -7.03 -17.09
C LEU A 349 -6.77 -5.81 -17.62
N VAL A 350 -6.35 -4.64 -17.15
CA VAL A 350 -6.87 -3.33 -17.54
C VAL A 350 -5.75 -2.54 -18.20
N ASP A 351 -5.97 -2.17 -19.46
CA ASP A 351 -5.21 -1.14 -20.15
C ASP A 351 -5.77 0.21 -19.68
N VAL A 352 -5.05 0.85 -18.76
CA VAL A 352 -5.53 2.07 -18.10
C VAL A 352 -5.46 3.26 -19.04
N ASP A 353 -4.51 3.26 -19.97
CA ASP A 353 -4.36 4.34 -20.96
C ASP A 353 -5.58 4.40 -21.90
N ASN A 354 -6.14 3.24 -22.27
CA ASN A 354 -7.36 3.14 -23.08
C ASN A 354 -8.64 2.94 -22.26
N PHE A 355 -8.52 2.85 -20.93
CA PHE A 355 -9.60 2.62 -19.97
C PHE A 355 -10.50 1.41 -20.32
N CYS A 356 -9.88 0.29 -20.71
CA CYS A 356 -10.58 -0.92 -21.13
C CYS A 356 -9.90 -2.21 -20.63
N PHE A 357 -10.63 -3.33 -20.64
CA PHE A 357 -10.02 -4.64 -20.40
C PHE A 357 -9.19 -5.05 -21.62
N THR A 358 -8.07 -5.73 -21.37
CA THR A 358 -7.21 -6.28 -22.41
C THR A 358 -6.88 -7.75 -22.15
N SER A 359 -6.50 -8.49 -23.19
CA SER A 359 -6.12 -9.89 -23.09
C SER A 359 -4.78 -10.07 -22.39
N LEU A 360 -4.59 -11.20 -21.71
CA LEU A 360 -3.27 -11.57 -21.19
C LEU A 360 -2.31 -11.96 -22.31
N TRP A 361 -2.81 -12.66 -23.32
CA TRP A 361 -2.06 -13.06 -24.49
C TRP A 361 -2.06 -11.94 -25.52
N ALA A 362 -0.91 -11.71 -26.14
CA ALA A 362 -0.74 -10.80 -27.26
C ALA A 362 -0.25 -11.59 -28.48
N ASP A 363 -0.80 -11.24 -29.63
CA ASP A 363 -0.47 -11.80 -30.94
C ASP A 363 0.87 -11.27 -31.49
#